data_AF-A0A0N4W7B6-F1
#
_entry.id   AF-A0A0N4W7B6-F1
#
_cell.length_a   1.000
_cell.length_b   1.000
_cell.length_c   1.000
_cell.angle_alpha   90.00
_cell.angle_beta   90.00
_cell.angle_gamma   90.00
#
_symmetry.space_group_name_H-M   'P 1'
#
loop_
_entity.id
_entity.type
_entity.pdbx_description
1 polymer ?
#
loop_
_entity_poly.entity_id
_entity_poly.type
_entity_poly.pdbx_seq_one_letter_code
_entity_poly.pdbx_strand_id
1 'polypeptide(L)'
;MDNITSIFDTCPLYLYNPLDITLLGFYYPTYNRKKNCKVYKPITQLVDGYVLLSNNASNHTCHARCIFPKKDRGYLGTLWVKVPSVDRLECDIVETECIKEDILESFLHTQIFEQKSLPKTLEYLQETMGGVQMEFLNKVGDNSRPNGFPLAFGTPKVAQVWPTTLAHETLKDLYHADVQFLEFFQRNRAIIERSFFFFMGDHGPRRDGIGNIRLGQYENLNPFLMVIIPAAYRSTPMHLQLKQKVLQLMTNFDIHATLMDILKLEPPSEFRNTSYRSMEPLSKGSSLFREWRGPRNCRTLPIPSQYCICQYDWTNVDNQTVQLELGEFFAEQLNLQLTNGGVMEKCQRQFYNRISSMRQLYDRDELLYDVVVYLSPSNGLFSVGDF
;
A
#
# COMPACT_ATOMS: atom_id res chain seq x y z
N MET A 1 18.81 33.71 -24.90
CA MET A 1 17.46 33.37 -24.42
C MET A 1 17.66 32.85 -23.02
N ASP A 2 17.34 33.63 -22.01
CA ASP A 2 17.37 33.15 -20.64
C ASP A 2 16.39 31.98 -20.57
N ASN A 3 16.91 30.79 -20.28
CA ASN A 3 16.12 29.59 -20.19
C ASN A 3 15.35 29.67 -18.87
N ILE A 4 14.22 30.41 -18.86
CA ILE A 4 13.39 30.57 -17.66
C ILE A 4 12.90 29.18 -17.30
N THR A 5 13.50 28.59 -16.26
CA THR A 5 13.15 27.25 -15.79
C THR A 5 11.73 27.27 -15.29
N SER A 6 10.94 26.25 -15.68
CA SER A 6 9.56 26.16 -15.24
C SER A 6 9.54 25.80 -13.76
N ILE A 7 8.57 26.31 -13.00
CA ILE A 7 8.46 26.01 -11.56
C ILE A 7 8.25 24.51 -11.33
N PHE A 8 7.62 23.82 -12.28
CA PHE A 8 7.37 22.37 -12.26
C PHE A 8 8.61 21.52 -12.60
N ASP A 9 9.73 22.15 -12.94
CA ASP A 9 11.02 21.45 -13.05
C ASP A 9 11.61 21.15 -11.66
N THR A 10 10.99 21.67 -10.59
CA THR A 10 11.27 21.36 -9.19
C THR A 10 10.08 20.70 -8.52
N CYS A 11 10.29 20.13 -7.33
CA CYS A 11 9.21 19.63 -6.48
C CYS A 11 9.43 20.08 -5.03
N PRO A 12 9.01 21.30 -4.67
CA PRO A 12 8.96 21.71 -3.27
C PRO A 12 8.06 20.76 -2.46
N LEU A 13 8.58 20.26 -1.34
CA LEU A 13 7.87 19.42 -0.38
C LEU A 13 8.11 19.96 1.02
N TYR A 14 7.07 20.48 1.65
CA TYR A 14 7.02 20.93 3.02
C TYR A 14 6.40 19.85 3.89
N LEU A 15 7.05 19.56 5.02
CA LEU A 15 6.52 18.66 6.02
C LEU A 15 5.42 19.38 6.80
N TYR A 16 4.17 18.99 6.59
CA TYR A 16 3.05 19.53 7.37
C TYR A 16 3.03 18.98 8.78
N ASN A 17 2.49 19.79 9.71
CA ASN A 17 2.20 19.33 11.06
C ASN A 17 0.99 18.38 11.02
N PRO A 18 1.12 17.10 11.42
CA PRO A 18 -0.01 16.18 11.45
C PRO A 18 -1.08 16.57 12.50
N LEU A 19 -0.77 17.54 13.38
CA LEU A 19 -1.68 18.14 14.36
C LEU A 19 -2.06 19.58 14.00
N ASP A 20 -2.02 19.93 12.71
CA ASP A 20 -2.50 21.22 12.22
C ASP A 20 -3.95 21.47 12.66
N ILE A 21 -4.27 22.72 13.03
CA ILE A 21 -5.59 23.11 13.55
C ILE A 21 -6.73 22.73 12.60
N THR A 22 -6.48 22.73 11.28
CA THR A 22 -7.45 22.33 10.26
C THR A 22 -7.70 20.82 10.25
N LEU A 23 -6.71 20.02 10.62
CA LEU A 23 -6.81 18.56 10.72
C LEU A 23 -7.37 18.07 12.06
N LEU A 24 -7.33 18.88 13.13
CA LEU A 24 -7.74 18.45 14.47
C LEU A 24 -9.19 17.94 14.54
N GLY A 25 -10.09 18.42 13.68
CA GLY A 25 -11.46 17.92 13.58
C GLY A 25 -11.57 16.45 13.11
N PHE A 26 -10.49 15.89 12.59
CA PHE A 26 -10.38 14.50 12.13
C PHE A 26 -9.53 13.63 13.07
N TYR A 27 -9.14 14.19 14.22
CA TYR A 27 -8.28 13.55 15.22
C TYR A 27 -9.12 13.03 16.39
N TYR A 28 -9.10 11.72 16.64
CA TYR A 28 -10.01 11.08 17.60
C TYR A 28 -9.28 10.17 18.62
N PRO A 29 -8.31 10.69 19.39
CA PRO A 29 -7.43 9.86 20.23
C PRO A 29 -8.17 9.18 21.39
N THR A 30 -9.28 9.76 21.84
CA THR A 30 -10.11 9.20 22.92
C THR A 30 -11.27 8.35 22.41
N TYR A 31 -11.52 8.33 21.10
CA TYR A 31 -12.61 7.56 20.53
C TYR A 31 -12.24 6.09 20.49
N ASN A 32 -13.04 5.27 21.15
CA ASN A 32 -12.90 3.83 21.11
C ASN A 32 -14.29 3.19 21.20
N ARG A 33 -14.87 2.84 20.04
CA ARG A 33 -16.17 2.15 19.98
C ARG A 33 -16.16 0.77 20.66
N LYS A 34 -14.97 0.22 20.92
CA LYS A 34 -14.76 -1.07 21.59
C LYS A 34 -14.41 -0.93 23.07
N LYS A 35 -14.42 0.27 23.66
CA LYS A 35 -13.99 0.52 25.06
C LYS A 35 -14.71 -0.37 26.09
N ASN A 36 -16.00 -0.59 25.88
CA ASN A 36 -16.84 -1.41 26.76
C ASN A 36 -17.07 -2.82 26.23
N CYS A 37 -16.45 -3.17 25.09
CA CYS A 37 -16.53 -4.52 24.57
C CYS A 37 -15.62 -5.43 25.39
N LYS A 38 -16.16 -6.58 25.79
CA LYS A 38 -15.31 -7.66 26.30
C LYS A 38 -14.46 -8.17 25.13
N VAL A 39 -13.14 -8.09 25.26
CA VAL A 39 -12.22 -8.65 24.26
C VAL A 39 -12.47 -10.15 24.21
N TYR A 40 -13.03 -10.60 23.07
CA TYR A 40 -13.20 -12.01 22.81
C TYR A 40 -11.82 -12.62 22.54
N LYS A 41 -11.43 -13.62 23.33
CA LYS A 41 -10.20 -14.38 23.11
C LYS A 41 -10.54 -15.58 22.23
N PRO A 42 -9.96 -15.71 21.03
CA PRO A 42 -10.14 -16.89 20.18
C PRO A 42 -9.97 -18.17 20.98
N ILE A 43 -10.94 -19.10 20.84
CA ILE A 43 -10.83 -20.42 21.46
C ILE A 43 -9.94 -21.37 20.66
N THR A 44 -9.53 -20.96 19.47
CA THR A 44 -8.54 -21.62 18.61
C THR A 44 -7.29 -20.73 18.48
N GLN A 45 -6.12 -21.35 18.37
CA GLN A 45 -4.87 -20.68 18.09
C GLN A 45 -4.07 -21.50 17.07
N LEU A 46 -3.55 -20.86 16.04
CA LEU A 46 -2.62 -21.49 15.09
C LEU A 46 -1.18 -21.33 15.59
N VAL A 47 -0.48 -22.46 15.73
CA VAL A 47 0.94 -22.53 16.11
C VAL A 47 1.63 -23.55 15.21
N ASP A 48 2.52 -23.08 14.33
CA ASP A 48 3.31 -23.93 13.41
C ASP A 48 2.48 -24.94 12.59
N GLY A 49 1.35 -24.48 12.05
CA GLY A 49 0.41 -25.29 11.29
C GLY A 49 -0.56 -26.11 12.13
N TYR A 50 -0.43 -26.12 13.47
CA TYR A 50 -1.33 -26.84 14.35
C TYR A 50 -2.37 -25.90 14.97
N VAL A 51 -3.63 -26.33 14.95
CA VAL A 51 -4.71 -25.61 15.64
C VAL A 51 -4.85 -26.15 17.06
N LEU A 52 -4.42 -25.34 18.02
CA LEU A 52 -4.56 -25.60 19.44
C LEU A 52 -5.89 -25.06 19.94
N LEU A 53 -6.52 -25.79 20.85
CA LEU A 53 -7.73 -25.36 21.53
C LEU A 53 -7.42 -24.78 22.90
N SER A 54 -8.07 -23.67 23.23
CA SER A 54 -8.04 -23.11 24.58
C SER A 54 -8.82 -24.01 25.56
N ASN A 55 -8.54 -23.88 26.86
CA ASN A 55 -9.26 -24.64 27.89
C ASN A 55 -10.79 -24.40 27.88
N ASN A 56 -11.23 -23.24 27.39
CA ASN A 56 -12.65 -22.89 27.28
C ASN A 56 -13.36 -23.59 26.11
N ALA A 57 -12.60 -24.26 25.23
CA ALA A 57 -13.12 -24.98 24.08
C ALA A 57 -13.60 -26.40 24.40
N SER A 58 -13.52 -26.87 25.66
CA SER A 58 -13.74 -28.27 26.06
C SER A 58 -15.07 -28.89 25.58
N ASN A 59 -16.10 -28.06 25.38
CA ASN A 59 -17.43 -28.49 24.95
C ASN A 59 -17.77 -28.07 23.50
N HIS A 60 -16.79 -27.56 22.75
CA HIS A 60 -16.99 -27.15 21.35
C HIS A 60 -16.57 -28.29 20.42
N THR A 61 -17.33 -28.48 19.34
CA THR A 61 -16.88 -29.28 18.21
C THR A 61 -16.21 -28.36 17.21
N CYS A 62 -14.88 -28.43 17.11
CA CYS A 62 -14.10 -27.54 16.28
C CYS A 62 -13.56 -28.24 15.03
N HIS A 63 -13.48 -27.50 13.94
CA HIS A 63 -12.88 -27.89 12.68
C HIS A 63 -11.94 -26.80 12.17
N ALA A 64 -10.99 -27.19 11.33
CA ALA A 64 -10.08 -26.28 10.65
C ALA A 64 -9.90 -26.69 9.19
N ARG A 65 -9.61 -25.72 8.33
CA ARG A 65 -9.23 -25.98 6.94
C ARG A 65 -8.29 -24.89 6.41
N CYS A 66 -7.52 -25.23 5.40
CA CYS A 66 -6.81 -24.26 4.58
C CYS A 66 -7.76 -23.52 3.64
N ILE A 67 -7.54 -22.21 3.48
CA ILE A 67 -8.21 -21.41 2.44
C ILE A 67 -7.18 -20.80 1.49
N PHE A 68 -7.51 -20.83 0.19
CA PHE A 68 -6.66 -20.35 -0.90
C PHE A 68 -7.40 -19.32 -1.74
N PRO A 69 -6.72 -18.31 -2.32
CA PRO A 69 -7.36 -17.35 -3.20
C PRO A 69 -7.88 -18.02 -4.48
N LYS A 70 -9.10 -17.65 -4.93
CA LYS A 70 -9.68 -18.09 -6.23
C LYS A 70 -9.79 -16.92 -7.20
N LYS A 71 -10.36 -15.81 -6.71
CA LYS A 71 -10.60 -14.53 -7.39
C LYS A 71 -10.67 -13.44 -6.32
N ASP A 72 -10.71 -12.17 -6.73
CA ASP A 72 -10.73 -11.01 -5.82
C ASP A 72 -11.82 -11.06 -4.73
N ARG A 73 -12.95 -11.71 -5.01
CA ARG A 73 -14.08 -11.87 -4.06
C ARG A 73 -14.42 -13.34 -3.74
N GLY A 74 -13.48 -14.26 -3.92
CA GLY A 74 -13.75 -15.68 -3.67
C GLY A 74 -12.51 -16.48 -3.27
N TYR A 75 -12.71 -17.45 -2.39
CA TYR A 75 -11.67 -18.38 -1.93
C TYR A 75 -12.05 -19.84 -2.22
N LEU A 76 -11.06 -20.72 -2.22
CA LEU A 76 -11.19 -22.17 -2.23
C LEU A 76 -10.83 -22.69 -0.84
N GLY A 77 -11.79 -23.32 -0.17
CA GLY A 77 -11.54 -24.05 1.08
C GLY A 77 -11.20 -25.51 0.81
N THR A 78 -10.23 -26.03 1.53
CA THR A 78 -9.99 -27.49 1.61
C THR A 78 -11.09 -28.18 2.43
N LEU A 79 -11.02 -29.51 2.52
CA LEU A 79 -11.92 -30.25 3.38
C LEU A 79 -11.68 -29.88 4.85
N TRP A 80 -12.77 -29.81 5.62
CA TRP A 80 -12.72 -29.58 7.05
C TRP A 80 -12.07 -30.75 7.78
N VAL A 81 -11.13 -30.46 8.65
CA VAL A 81 -10.46 -31.42 9.55
C VAL A 81 -10.89 -31.11 10.98
N LYS A 82 -11.30 -32.13 11.74
CA LYS A 82 -11.67 -31.96 13.15
C LYS A 82 -10.45 -31.59 13.99
N VAL A 83 -10.57 -30.62 14.89
CA VAL A 83 -9.48 -30.17 15.77
C VAL A 83 -9.82 -30.36 17.26
N PRO A 84 -8.84 -30.68 18.13
CA PRO A 84 -7.40 -30.71 17.86
C PRO A 84 -7.03 -31.87 16.93
N SER A 85 -6.21 -31.57 15.92
CA SER A 85 -5.73 -32.55 14.95
C SER A 85 -4.24 -32.78 15.15
N VAL A 86 -3.80 -34.00 14.84
CA VAL A 86 -2.37 -34.30 14.66
C VAL A 86 -1.86 -33.86 13.29
N ASP A 87 -2.77 -33.55 12.36
CA ASP A 87 -2.43 -33.09 11.03
C ASP A 87 -2.05 -31.62 11.06
N ARG A 88 -0.89 -31.34 10.46
CA ARG A 88 -0.38 -29.99 10.26
C ARG A 88 -1.07 -29.37 9.03
N LEU A 89 -1.59 -28.16 9.18
CA LEU A 89 -2.19 -27.39 8.10
C LEU A 89 -1.09 -26.67 7.31
N GLU A 90 -0.95 -27.07 6.06
CA GLU A 90 0.13 -26.67 5.15
C GLU A 90 -0.30 -25.49 4.24
N CYS A 91 -0.63 -24.36 4.84
CA CYS A 91 -1.10 -23.16 4.14
C CYS A 91 -0.93 -21.89 4.98
N ASP A 92 -0.94 -20.72 4.32
CA ASP A 92 -0.77 -19.44 5.01
C ASP A 92 -2.01 -19.00 5.78
N ILE A 93 -3.21 -19.29 5.25
CA ILE A 93 -4.47 -18.87 5.85
C ILE A 93 -5.28 -20.09 6.25
N VAL A 94 -5.58 -20.19 7.55
CA VAL A 94 -6.37 -21.26 8.14
C VAL A 94 -7.67 -20.68 8.66
N GLU A 95 -8.77 -21.26 8.23
CA GLU A 95 -10.09 -20.99 8.80
C GLU A 95 -10.40 -22.05 9.85
N THR A 96 -10.93 -21.64 11.01
CA THR A 96 -11.43 -22.54 12.04
C THR A 96 -12.88 -22.23 12.37
N GLU A 97 -13.69 -23.27 12.56
CA GLU A 97 -15.08 -23.18 12.98
C GLU A 97 -15.30 -24.04 14.22
N CYS A 98 -15.81 -23.45 15.29
CA CYS A 98 -16.13 -24.13 16.54
C CYS A 98 -17.61 -23.97 16.84
N ILE A 99 -18.31 -25.10 17.04
CA ILE A 99 -19.74 -25.13 17.29
C ILE A 99 -19.98 -25.61 18.72
N LYS A 100 -20.80 -24.86 19.46
CA LYS A 100 -21.37 -25.29 20.73
C LYS A 100 -22.85 -24.92 20.75
N GLU A 101 -23.70 -25.93 20.89
CA GLU A 101 -25.16 -25.77 20.77
C GLU A 101 -25.48 -25.10 19.42
N ASP A 102 -26.15 -23.94 19.42
CA ASP A 102 -26.50 -23.17 18.21
C ASP A 102 -25.53 -22.01 17.91
N ILE A 103 -24.40 -21.93 18.62
CA ILE A 103 -23.41 -20.86 18.45
C ILE A 103 -22.25 -21.39 17.59
N LEU A 104 -22.05 -20.74 16.44
CA LEU A 104 -20.90 -20.94 15.56
C LEU A 104 -19.88 -19.81 15.78
N GLU A 105 -18.65 -20.19 16.07
CA GLU A 105 -17.52 -19.28 16.21
C GLU A 105 -16.49 -19.56 15.11
N SER A 106 -16.31 -18.59 14.20
CA SER A 106 -15.39 -18.70 13.07
C SER A 106 -14.22 -17.74 13.19
N PHE A 107 -13.00 -18.22 12.93
CA PHE A 107 -11.77 -17.41 12.95
C PHE A 107 -10.92 -17.65 11.72
N LEU A 108 -10.26 -16.59 11.28
CA LEU A 108 -9.14 -16.68 10.33
C LEU A 108 -7.84 -16.51 11.10
N HIS A 109 -6.96 -17.48 10.92
CA HIS A 109 -5.60 -17.47 11.42
C HIS A 109 -4.65 -17.31 10.24
N THR A 110 -3.54 -16.63 10.49
CA THR A 110 -2.49 -16.45 9.50
C THR A 110 -1.17 -17.00 10.02
N GLN A 111 -0.42 -17.63 9.13
CA GLN A 111 0.95 -18.04 9.33
C GLN A 111 1.71 -17.85 8.01
N ILE A 112 3.02 -18.03 8.04
CA ILE A 112 3.83 -18.17 6.82
C ILE A 112 4.16 -19.65 6.73
N PHE A 113 3.50 -20.36 5.82
CA PHE A 113 3.79 -21.76 5.57
C PHE A 113 4.84 -21.90 4.47
N GLU A 114 6.06 -22.27 4.88
CA GLU A 114 7.14 -22.52 3.93
C GLU A 114 6.93 -23.84 3.18
N GLN A 115 6.32 -23.79 2.00
CA GLN A 115 6.16 -24.97 1.16
C GLN A 115 7.50 -25.36 0.53
N LYS A 116 8.22 -26.29 1.18
CA LYS A 116 9.34 -27.00 0.55
C LYS A 116 8.76 -28.21 -0.18
N SER A 117 8.80 -28.24 -1.51
CA SER A 117 8.47 -29.46 -2.26
C SER A 117 9.72 -30.34 -2.37
N LEU A 118 9.51 -31.65 -2.29
CA LEU A 118 10.56 -32.69 -2.20
C LEU A 118 11.59 -32.50 -1.04
N PRO A 119 11.15 -32.13 0.19
CA PRO A 119 12.07 -31.83 1.29
C PRO A 119 12.90 -33.06 1.69
N LYS A 120 12.30 -34.26 1.69
CA LYS A 120 12.98 -35.53 1.98
C LYS A 120 14.07 -35.87 0.95
N THR A 121 13.80 -35.61 -0.33
CA THR A 121 14.77 -35.84 -1.40
C THR A 121 15.91 -34.83 -1.30
N LEU A 122 15.59 -33.56 -1.02
CA LEU A 122 16.61 -32.54 -0.86
C LEU A 122 17.51 -32.81 0.34
N GLU A 123 16.92 -33.15 1.48
CA GLU A 123 17.65 -33.55 2.70
C GLU A 123 18.53 -34.76 2.45
N TYR A 124 18.01 -35.83 1.81
CA TYR A 124 18.83 -37.00 1.48
C TYR A 124 19.97 -36.65 0.51
N LEU A 125 19.71 -35.85 -0.53
CA LEU A 125 20.73 -35.43 -1.47
C LEU A 125 21.81 -34.58 -0.80
N GLN A 126 21.44 -33.64 0.06
CA GLN A 126 22.37 -32.70 0.71
C GLN A 126 23.11 -33.35 1.88
N GLU A 127 22.38 -33.92 2.83
CA GLU A 127 22.93 -34.39 4.11
C GLU A 127 23.53 -35.80 4.01
N THR A 128 22.94 -36.70 3.20
CA THR A 128 23.42 -38.08 3.05
C THR A 128 24.38 -38.25 1.88
N MET A 129 24.12 -37.58 0.76
CA MET A 129 24.93 -37.72 -0.46
C MET A 129 25.91 -36.57 -0.71
N GLY A 130 25.93 -35.54 0.15
CA GLY A 130 26.84 -34.39 0.02
C GLY A 130 26.54 -33.50 -1.20
N GLY A 131 25.33 -33.58 -1.74
CA GLY A 131 24.87 -32.79 -2.87
C GLY A 131 24.78 -31.31 -2.54
N VAL A 132 25.21 -30.46 -3.47
CA VAL A 132 25.14 -29.00 -3.32
C VAL A 132 24.15 -28.46 -4.34
N GLN A 133 23.10 -27.78 -3.88
CA GLN A 133 22.11 -27.16 -4.75
C GLN A 133 22.68 -25.90 -5.40
N MET A 134 22.71 -25.89 -6.73
CA MET A 134 23.13 -24.73 -7.51
C MET A 134 21.90 -23.85 -7.81
N GLU A 135 21.60 -22.90 -6.92
CA GLU A 135 20.36 -22.09 -6.92
C GLU A 135 20.20 -21.17 -8.16
N PHE A 136 21.28 -20.88 -8.88
CA PHE A 136 21.30 -19.85 -9.92
C PHE A 136 21.81 -20.37 -11.27
N LEU A 137 21.36 -21.56 -11.69
CA LEU A 137 21.67 -22.11 -13.02
C LEU A 137 20.82 -21.41 -14.10
N ASN A 138 21.45 -20.55 -14.91
CA ASN A 138 20.77 -19.76 -15.94
C ASN A 138 20.51 -20.56 -17.24
N LYS A 139 19.37 -20.28 -17.91
CA LYS A 139 19.05 -20.85 -19.24
C LYS A 139 19.91 -20.18 -20.32
N VAL A 140 20.43 -20.95 -21.27
CA VAL A 140 21.32 -20.46 -22.36
C VAL A 140 20.69 -20.47 -23.76
N GLY A 141 19.43 -20.89 -23.90
CA GLY A 141 18.73 -20.87 -25.19
C GLY A 141 17.36 -21.52 -25.14
N ASP A 142 16.48 -21.18 -26.09
CA ASP A 142 15.15 -21.79 -26.22
C ASP A 142 15.23 -23.31 -26.43
N ASN A 143 14.29 -24.05 -25.84
CA ASN A 143 14.31 -25.52 -25.68
C ASN A 143 15.36 -26.14 -24.72
N SER A 144 16.06 -25.36 -23.90
CA SER A 144 16.57 -25.91 -22.63
C SER A 144 15.36 -26.38 -21.82
N ARG A 145 15.21 -27.70 -21.56
CA ARG A 145 13.99 -28.30 -20.98
C ARG A 145 13.48 -27.49 -19.78
N PRO A 146 12.16 -27.24 -19.65
CA PRO A 146 11.61 -26.50 -18.51
C PRO A 146 12.01 -27.20 -17.21
N ASN A 147 12.86 -26.54 -16.42
CA ASN A 147 13.23 -27.00 -15.10
C ASN A 147 12.15 -26.54 -14.11
N GLY A 148 11.19 -27.42 -13.81
CA GLY A 148 10.15 -27.15 -12.81
C GLY A 148 10.63 -27.37 -11.37
N PHE A 149 11.81 -27.96 -11.17
CA PHE A 149 12.35 -28.26 -9.84
C PHE A 149 12.63 -27.01 -8.97
N PRO A 150 13.05 -25.84 -9.49
CA PRO A 150 13.14 -24.61 -8.70
C PRO A 150 11.80 -24.16 -8.10
N LEU A 151 10.67 -24.44 -8.76
CA LEU A 151 9.33 -24.19 -8.20
C LEU A 151 8.99 -25.19 -7.09
N ALA A 152 9.63 -26.36 -7.10
CA ALA A 152 9.48 -27.37 -6.07
C ALA A 152 10.25 -26.95 -4.78
N PHE A 153 11.49 -26.46 -4.87
CA PHE A 153 12.34 -26.25 -3.68
C PHE A 153 12.24 -24.85 -3.01
N GLY A 154 11.39 -23.95 -3.49
CA GLY A 154 11.39 -22.54 -3.07
C GLY A 154 10.72 -22.25 -1.72
N THR A 155 11.39 -21.49 -0.85
CA THR A 155 10.77 -20.88 0.34
C THR A 155 9.94 -19.65 -0.05
N PRO A 156 8.71 -19.44 0.46
CA PRO A 156 7.98 -18.19 0.30
C PRO A 156 8.84 -16.99 0.70
N LYS A 157 8.99 -16.04 -0.22
CA LYS A 157 9.87 -14.87 -0.03
C LYS A 157 9.11 -13.60 0.37
N VAL A 158 7.77 -13.63 0.35
CA VAL A 158 6.89 -12.47 0.59
C VAL A 158 5.64 -12.91 1.34
N ALA A 159 5.23 -12.13 2.33
CA ALA A 159 3.92 -12.20 2.97
C ALA A 159 3.28 -10.80 2.97
N GLN A 160 1.98 -10.72 2.72
CA GLN A 160 1.23 -9.45 2.68
C GLN A 160 -0.01 -9.55 3.57
N VAL A 161 -0.19 -8.57 4.45
CA VAL A 161 -1.39 -8.42 5.27
C VAL A 161 -2.02 -7.06 4.97
N TRP A 162 -3.33 -7.05 4.71
CA TRP A 162 -4.06 -5.83 4.35
C TRP A 162 -5.29 -5.63 5.25
N PRO A 163 -5.21 -4.76 6.29
CA PRO A 163 -6.37 -4.40 7.10
C PRO A 163 -7.35 -3.55 6.28
N THR A 164 -8.52 -4.08 5.96
CA THR A 164 -9.42 -3.47 4.96
C THR A 164 -10.26 -2.29 5.45
N THR A 165 -10.52 -2.18 6.76
CA THR A 165 -11.55 -1.23 7.27
C THR A 165 -11.12 -0.35 8.44
N LEU A 166 -9.89 -0.50 8.95
CA LEU A 166 -9.47 0.18 10.18
C LEU A 166 -9.51 1.72 10.08
N ALA A 167 -9.13 2.26 8.91
CA ALA A 167 -9.10 3.70 8.66
C ALA A 167 -9.67 4.08 7.27
N HIS A 168 -10.35 3.13 6.60
CA HIS A 168 -10.80 3.33 5.22
C HIS A 168 -12.03 4.23 5.13
N GLU A 169 -13.07 3.97 5.94
CA GLU A 169 -14.30 4.76 5.92
C GLU A 169 -14.30 5.92 6.93
N THR A 170 -13.57 5.80 8.03
CA THR A 170 -13.45 6.84 9.05
C THR A 170 -12.09 6.76 9.77
N LEU A 171 -11.54 7.91 10.14
CA LEU A 171 -10.31 8.00 10.93
C LEU A 171 -10.54 7.75 12.43
N LYS A 172 -11.80 7.75 12.88
CA LYS A 172 -12.17 7.57 14.29
C LYS A 172 -11.61 6.28 14.88
N ASP A 173 -11.59 5.23 14.07
CA ASP A 173 -11.18 3.89 14.49
C ASP A 173 -9.66 3.68 14.54
N LEU A 174 -8.86 4.65 14.08
CA LEU A 174 -7.40 4.46 13.99
C LEU A 174 -6.72 4.40 15.37
N TYR A 175 -6.99 5.38 16.24
CA TYR A 175 -6.23 5.58 17.47
C TYR A 175 -6.40 4.46 18.50
N HIS A 176 -7.59 3.87 18.59
CA HIS A 176 -7.82 2.78 19.53
C HIS A 176 -7.10 1.49 19.16
N ALA A 177 -6.52 1.40 17.95
CA ALA A 177 -5.76 0.26 17.46
C ALA A 177 -4.24 0.38 17.71
N ASP A 178 -3.76 1.49 18.27
CA ASP A 178 -2.33 1.74 18.49
C ASP A 178 -1.66 0.63 19.33
N VAL A 179 -2.29 0.26 20.45
CA VAL A 179 -1.80 -0.82 21.32
C VAL A 179 -1.73 -2.16 20.57
N GLN A 180 -2.69 -2.45 19.69
CA GLN A 180 -2.72 -3.69 18.90
C GLN A 180 -1.59 -3.71 17.87
N PHE A 181 -1.28 -2.58 17.23
CA PHE A 181 -0.10 -2.48 16.37
C PHE A 181 1.19 -2.65 17.17
N LEU A 182 1.31 -1.99 18.32
CA LEU A 182 2.47 -2.15 19.20
C LEU A 182 2.68 -3.61 19.60
N GLU A 183 1.63 -4.29 20.06
CA GLU A 183 1.66 -5.71 20.42
C GLU A 183 2.04 -6.59 19.22
N PHE A 184 1.52 -6.29 18.02
CA PHE A 184 1.89 -6.99 16.79
C PHE A 184 3.39 -6.85 16.50
N PHE A 185 3.94 -5.63 16.55
CA PHE A 185 5.36 -5.39 16.28
C PHE A 185 6.26 -6.01 17.35
N GLN A 186 5.87 -5.95 18.63
CA GLN A 186 6.61 -6.58 19.72
C GLN A 186 6.63 -8.11 19.58
N ARG A 187 5.47 -8.73 19.32
CA ARG A 187 5.35 -10.19 19.16
C ARG A 187 6.13 -10.70 17.95
N ASN A 188 6.13 -9.96 16.85
CA ASN A 188 6.77 -10.37 15.60
C ASN A 188 8.20 -9.82 15.42
N ARG A 189 8.76 -9.19 16.46
CA ARG A 189 10.05 -8.50 16.38
C ARG A 189 11.17 -9.35 15.77
N ALA A 190 11.33 -10.59 16.23
CA ALA A 190 12.40 -11.48 15.75
C ALA A 190 12.31 -11.78 14.25
N ILE A 191 11.09 -11.87 13.71
CA ILE A 191 10.85 -12.09 12.27
C ILE A 191 11.13 -10.79 11.51
N ILE A 192 10.61 -9.66 12.00
CA ILE A 192 10.80 -8.35 11.35
C ILE A 192 12.29 -7.97 11.32
N GLU A 193 13.07 -8.30 12.35
CA GLU A 193 14.50 -8.03 12.41
C GLU A 193 15.33 -8.81 11.38
N ARG A 194 14.78 -9.86 10.75
CA ARG A 194 15.45 -10.60 9.66
C ARG A 194 14.79 -10.39 8.29
N SER A 195 13.83 -9.48 8.19
CA SER A 195 13.03 -9.26 6.98
C SER A 195 13.11 -7.81 6.49
N PHE A 196 12.94 -7.62 5.18
CA PHE A 196 12.54 -6.33 4.65
C PHE A 196 11.03 -6.18 4.88
N PHE A 197 10.63 -5.21 5.69
CA PHE A 197 9.24 -5.02 6.11
C PHE A 197 8.75 -3.64 5.68
N PHE A 198 7.65 -3.62 4.95
CA PHE A 198 7.02 -2.40 4.42
C PHE A 198 5.66 -2.23 5.10
N PHE A 199 5.51 -1.18 5.90
CA PHE A 199 4.23 -0.78 6.48
C PHE A 199 3.71 0.42 5.71
N MET A 200 2.62 0.25 4.96
CA MET A 200 2.16 1.27 4.02
C MET A 200 0.64 1.34 3.89
N GLY A 201 0.15 2.49 3.45
CA GLY A 201 -1.20 2.67 2.92
C GLY A 201 -1.20 2.70 1.38
N ASP A 202 -2.34 2.42 0.76
CA ASP A 202 -2.55 2.65 -0.69
C ASP A 202 -2.76 4.13 -0.99
N HIS A 203 -3.49 4.81 -0.13
CA HIS A 203 -3.78 6.24 -0.20
C HIS A 203 -3.94 6.83 1.21
N GLY A 204 -4.00 8.16 1.33
CA GLY A 204 -4.38 8.82 2.58
C GLY A 204 -5.89 9.04 2.72
N PRO A 205 -6.37 9.61 3.83
CA PRO A 205 -7.79 9.68 4.15
C PRO A 205 -8.61 10.51 3.15
N ARG A 206 -9.81 10.03 2.79
CA ARG A 206 -10.72 10.69 1.81
C ARG A 206 -12.18 10.80 2.24
N ARG A 207 -12.48 10.36 3.45
CA ARG A 207 -13.85 10.26 3.98
C ARG A 207 -14.07 11.29 5.09
N ASP A 208 -15.28 11.29 5.66
CA ASP A 208 -15.71 12.20 6.72
C ASP A 208 -15.57 13.70 6.38
N GLY A 209 -15.41 14.07 5.10
CA GLY A 209 -15.25 15.46 4.66
C GLY A 209 -13.83 16.01 4.80
N ILE A 210 -12.82 15.18 5.09
CA ILE A 210 -11.42 15.64 5.18
C ILE A 210 -10.91 16.23 3.85
N GLY A 211 -11.41 15.73 2.72
CA GLY A 211 -11.11 16.28 1.39
C GLY A 211 -11.68 17.68 1.13
N ASN A 212 -12.52 18.23 2.03
CA ASN A 212 -13.05 19.59 1.90
C ASN A 212 -12.03 20.66 2.35
N ILE A 213 -10.98 20.26 3.07
CA ILE A 213 -9.92 21.16 3.50
C ILE A 213 -8.63 20.88 2.72
N ARG A 214 -7.86 21.94 2.45
CA ARG A 214 -6.68 21.88 1.58
C ARG A 214 -5.63 20.87 2.02
N LEU A 215 -5.37 20.82 3.33
CA LEU A 215 -4.38 19.89 3.88
C LEU A 215 -4.89 18.44 3.82
N GLY A 216 -6.19 18.21 3.98
CA GLY A 216 -6.79 16.89 3.81
C GLY A 216 -6.75 16.38 2.36
N GLN A 217 -6.88 17.26 1.37
CA GLN A 217 -6.66 16.91 -0.04
C GLN A 217 -5.21 16.49 -0.31
N TYR A 218 -4.24 17.19 0.30
CA TYR A 218 -2.84 16.80 0.22
C TYR A 218 -2.59 15.43 0.88
N GLU A 219 -3.06 15.25 2.12
CA GLU A 219 -2.92 13.99 2.85
C GLU A 219 -3.55 12.82 2.09
N ASN A 220 -4.69 13.02 1.41
CA ASN A 220 -5.30 11.98 0.58
C ASN A 220 -4.33 11.41 -0.49
N LEU A 221 -3.52 12.27 -1.09
CA LEU A 221 -2.56 11.91 -2.14
C LEU A 221 -1.22 11.39 -1.59
N ASN A 222 -1.01 11.48 -0.28
CA ASN A 222 0.24 11.15 0.40
C ASN A 222 0.09 9.86 1.23
N PRO A 223 0.20 8.66 0.62
CA PRO A 223 0.10 7.41 1.37
C PRO A 223 1.24 7.28 2.38
N PHE A 224 0.93 6.73 3.55
CA PHE A 224 1.93 6.40 4.56
C PHE A 224 2.87 5.32 4.03
N LEU A 225 4.17 5.46 4.30
CA LEU A 225 5.17 4.43 4.07
C LEU A 225 6.22 4.45 5.19
N MET A 226 6.44 3.28 5.79
CA MET A 226 7.56 3.01 6.68
C MET A 226 8.26 1.74 6.22
N VAL A 227 9.58 1.82 6.07
CA VAL A 227 10.42 0.70 5.62
C VAL A 227 11.38 0.32 6.73
N ILE A 228 11.34 -0.94 7.14
CA ILE A 228 12.29 -1.54 8.07
C ILE A 228 13.13 -2.54 7.28
N ILE A 229 14.45 -2.40 7.38
CA ILE A 229 15.40 -3.36 6.79
C ILE A 229 15.89 -4.36 7.86
N PRO A 230 16.36 -5.55 7.45
CA PRO A 230 16.95 -6.52 8.35
C PRO A 230 18.02 -5.88 9.24
N ALA A 231 18.07 -6.30 10.50
CA ALA A 231 18.97 -5.77 11.52
C ALA A 231 20.44 -5.80 11.05
N ALA A 232 20.84 -6.84 10.32
CA ALA A 232 22.18 -6.98 9.74
C ALA A 232 22.55 -5.86 8.75
N TYR A 233 21.56 -5.20 8.14
CA TYR A 233 21.77 -4.11 7.18
C TYR A 233 21.49 -2.73 7.80
N ARG A 234 21.11 -2.65 9.07
CA ARG A 234 20.93 -1.35 9.74
C ARG A 234 22.30 -0.71 9.96
N SER A 235 22.38 0.58 9.64
CA SER A 235 23.59 1.42 9.77
C SER A 235 24.67 1.10 8.72
N THR A 236 24.32 0.33 7.69
CA THR A 236 25.15 0.14 6.49
C THR A 236 24.85 1.22 5.45
N PRO A 237 25.61 1.29 4.33
CA PRO A 237 25.30 2.17 3.21
C PRO A 237 23.87 2.01 2.68
N MET A 238 23.28 0.80 2.70
CA MET A 238 21.89 0.59 2.31
C MET A 238 20.92 1.35 3.21
N HIS A 239 21.16 1.33 4.53
CA HIS A 239 20.36 2.10 5.47
C HIS A 239 20.51 3.60 5.24
N LEU A 240 21.73 4.06 4.91
CA LEU A 240 21.99 5.46 4.59
C LEU A 240 21.26 5.89 3.31
N GLN A 241 21.27 5.05 2.26
CA GLN A 241 20.50 5.28 1.05
C GLN A 241 19.01 5.48 1.35
N LEU A 242 18.42 4.64 2.19
CA LEU A 242 17.01 4.79 2.59
C LEU A 242 16.78 6.09 3.36
N LYS A 243 17.63 6.41 4.34
CA LYS A 243 17.52 7.63 5.17
C LYS A 243 17.65 8.92 4.36
N GLN A 244 18.45 8.93 3.30
CA GLN A 244 18.61 10.11 2.43
C GLN A 244 17.34 10.45 1.63
N LYS A 245 16.39 9.51 1.53
CA LYS A 245 15.18 9.63 0.69
C LYS A 245 13.93 10.03 1.47
N VAL A 246 14.03 10.25 2.78
CA VAL A 246 12.87 10.49 3.68
C VAL A 246 12.04 11.72 3.32
N LEU A 247 12.63 12.72 2.65
CA LEU A 247 11.95 13.93 2.17
C LEU A 247 11.96 14.06 0.64
N GLN A 248 12.11 12.94 -0.07
CA GLN A 248 12.14 12.94 -1.54
C GLN A 248 10.82 12.43 -2.11
N LEU A 249 10.42 12.97 -3.26
CA LEU A 249 9.23 12.51 -3.99
C LEU A 249 9.43 11.06 -4.44
N MET A 250 8.49 10.18 -4.08
CA MET A 250 8.52 8.76 -4.43
C MET A 250 7.16 8.25 -4.90
N THR A 251 7.19 7.12 -5.59
CA THR A 251 6.00 6.47 -6.16
C THR A 251 5.97 4.99 -5.79
N ASN A 252 4.81 4.36 -5.95
CA ASN A 252 4.70 2.89 -5.82
C ASN A 252 5.58 2.14 -6.83
N PHE A 253 6.02 2.76 -7.94
CA PHE A 253 7.00 2.16 -8.85
C PHE A 253 8.38 2.01 -8.19
N ASP A 254 8.77 2.94 -7.31
CA ASP A 254 10.03 2.85 -6.55
C ASP A 254 9.96 1.70 -5.53
N ILE A 255 8.79 1.48 -4.90
CA ILE A 255 8.55 0.31 -4.05
C ILE A 255 8.66 -0.98 -4.85
N HIS A 256 7.98 -1.07 -6.00
CA HIS A 256 8.09 -2.22 -6.90
C HIS A 256 9.54 -2.47 -7.37
N ALA A 257 10.28 -1.41 -7.71
CA ALA A 257 11.69 -1.50 -8.05
C ALA A 257 12.52 -2.03 -6.88
N THR A 258 12.28 -1.55 -5.66
CA THR A 258 12.96 -2.01 -4.44
C THR A 258 12.70 -3.50 -4.19
N LEU A 259 11.47 -3.96 -4.35
CA LEU A 259 11.12 -5.38 -4.21
C LEU A 259 11.83 -6.23 -5.27
N MET A 260 11.86 -5.79 -6.52
CA MET A 260 12.61 -6.47 -7.58
C MET A 260 14.12 -6.50 -7.30
N ASP A 261 14.65 -5.44 -6.72
CA ASP A 261 16.06 -5.32 -6.35
C ASP A 261 16.43 -6.33 -5.25
N ILE A 262 15.64 -6.39 -4.18
CA ILE A 262 15.78 -7.37 -3.08
C ILE A 262 15.77 -8.80 -3.62
N LEU A 263 14.84 -9.10 -4.54
CA LEU A 263 14.62 -10.46 -5.01
C LEU A 263 15.63 -10.91 -6.06
N LYS A 264 16.10 -10.01 -6.93
CA LYS A 264 16.83 -10.41 -8.15
C LYS A 264 18.24 -9.88 -8.28
N LEU A 265 18.57 -8.75 -7.64
CA LEU A 265 19.76 -7.97 -7.99
C LEU A 265 20.72 -7.76 -6.82
N GLU A 266 20.21 -7.54 -5.62
CA GLU A 266 21.03 -7.38 -4.41
C GLU A 266 21.67 -8.68 -3.87
N PRO A 267 21.02 -9.88 -3.94
CA PRO A 267 21.58 -11.08 -3.32
C PRO A 267 23.01 -11.44 -3.73
N PRO A 268 23.42 -11.36 -5.03
CA PRO A 268 24.80 -11.64 -5.43
C PRO A 268 25.85 -10.70 -4.82
N SER A 269 25.43 -9.50 -4.38
CA SER A 269 26.31 -8.53 -3.71
C SER A 269 26.22 -8.59 -2.18
N GLU A 270 25.51 -9.57 -1.63
CA GLU A 270 25.17 -9.65 -0.22
C GLU A 270 24.54 -8.35 0.31
N PHE A 271 23.70 -7.70 -0.50
CA PHE A 271 23.02 -6.46 -0.14
C PHE A 271 23.98 -5.29 0.19
N ARG A 272 25.17 -5.26 -0.43
CA ARG A 272 26.17 -4.19 -0.21
C ARG A 272 26.24 -3.18 -1.34
N ASN A 273 25.71 -3.51 -2.52
CA ASN A 273 25.85 -2.64 -3.69
C ASN A 273 24.78 -1.55 -3.75
N THR A 274 25.10 -0.38 -3.20
CA THR A 274 24.22 0.78 -3.22
C THR A 274 24.42 1.70 -4.42
N SER A 275 25.25 1.34 -5.40
CA SER A 275 25.50 2.20 -6.56
C SER A 275 24.22 2.37 -7.39
N TYR A 276 24.14 3.48 -8.12
CA TYR A 276 23.08 3.66 -9.11
C TYR A 276 22.98 2.46 -10.05
N ARG A 277 21.74 2.07 -10.35
CA ARG A 277 21.42 1.03 -11.31
C ARG A 277 20.08 1.36 -11.97
N SER A 278 20.04 1.33 -13.29
CA SER A 278 18.75 1.34 -14.01
C SER A 278 18.01 0.04 -13.73
N MET A 279 16.74 0.16 -13.34
CA MET A 279 15.88 -0.97 -13.04
C MET A 279 15.09 -1.45 -14.27
N GLU A 280 15.22 -0.78 -15.41
CA GLU A 280 14.59 -1.22 -16.66
C GLU A 280 15.28 -2.48 -17.22
N PRO A 281 14.53 -3.41 -17.85
CA PRO A 281 13.09 -3.42 -18.05
C PRO A 281 12.30 -4.02 -16.85
N LEU A 282 12.95 -4.32 -15.72
CA LEU A 282 12.33 -5.00 -14.58
C LEU A 282 11.31 -4.12 -13.84
N SER A 283 11.55 -2.82 -13.76
CA SER A 283 10.67 -1.83 -13.13
C SER A 283 10.95 -0.44 -13.68
N LYS A 284 9.90 0.40 -13.71
CA LYS A 284 9.97 1.83 -14.07
C LYS A 284 10.44 2.74 -12.94
N GLY A 285 10.48 2.23 -11.71
CA GLY A 285 10.92 3.00 -10.54
C GLY A 285 12.40 2.83 -10.23
N SER A 286 12.86 3.53 -9.19
CA SER A 286 14.22 3.43 -8.67
C SER A 286 14.22 2.75 -7.29
N SER A 287 15.10 1.77 -7.07
CA SER A 287 15.20 1.09 -5.77
C SER A 287 15.57 2.06 -4.65
N LEU A 288 14.90 1.96 -3.50
CA LEU A 288 15.17 2.78 -2.30
C LEU A 288 16.56 2.51 -1.72
N PHE A 289 17.15 1.35 -2.01
CA PHE A 289 18.44 0.91 -1.48
C PHE A 289 19.64 1.29 -2.35
N ARG A 290 19.38 1.93 -3.50
CA ARG A 290 20.41 2.41 -4.42
C ARG A 290 20.45 3.93 -4.47
N GLU A 291 21.57 4.47 -4.95
CA GLU A 291 21.68 5.87 -5.37
C GLU A 291 20.60 6.19 -6.43
N TRP A 292 19.92 7.33 -6.25
CA TRP A 292 19.00 7.88 -7.24
C TRP A 292 19.71 8.94 -8.08
N ARG A 293 19.39 9.01 -9.38
CA ARG A 293 19.92 10.01 -10.30
C ARG A 293 18.81 10.78 -11.00
N GLY A 294 19.11 12.04 -11.30
CA GLY A 294 18.19 12.95 -11.99
C GLY A 294 17.22 13.67 -11.04
N PRO A 295 16.61 14.77 -11.52
CA PRO A 295 15.60 15.49 -10.77
C PRO A 295 14.34 14.63 -10.58
N ARG A 296 13.74 14.71 -9.39
CA ARG A 296 12.50 14.00 -9.04
C ARG A 296 11.37 14.99 -8.82
N ASN A 297 10.50 15.11 -9.81
CA ASN A 297 9.31 15.95 -9.79
C ASN A 297 8.18 15.23 -10.56
N CYS A 298 7.00 15.82 -10.60
CA CYS A 298 5.84 15.19 -11.25
C CYS A 298 5.95 15.11 -12.78
N ARG A 299 6.89 15.82 -13.41
CA ARG A 299 7.18 15.69 -14.85
C ARG A 299 8.15 14.55 -15.16
N THR A 300 9.08 14.27 -14.24
CA THR A 300 10.13 13.24 -14.45
C THR A 300 9.72 11.87 -13.92
N LEU A 301 8.81 11.82 -12.95
CA LEU A 301 8.23 10.58 -12.45
C LEU A 301 6.88 10.31 -13.14
N PRO A 302 6.44 9.05 -13.24
CA PRO A 302 5.16 8.68 -13.85
C PRO A 302 3.99 9.02 -12.90
N ILE A 303 3.82 10.30 -12.58
CA ILE A 303 2.80 10.84 -11.69
C ILE A 303 1.90 11.74 -12.53
N PRO A 304 0.64 11.34 -12.78
CA PRO A 304 -0.34 12.22 -13.39
C PRO A 304 -0.49 13.53 -12.60
N SER A 305 -0.72 14.65 -13.30
CA SER A 305 -0.71 15.99 -12.72
C SER A 305 -1.64 16.14 -11.50
N GLN A 306 -2.82 15.51 -11.55
CA GLN A 306 -3.84 15.49 -10.51
C GLN A 306 -3.44 14.73 -9.23
N TYR A 307 -2.42 13.88 -9.31
CA TYR A 307 -1.87 13.15 -8.18
C TYR A 307 -0.53 13.73 -7.71
N CYS A 308 -0.12 14.86 -8.28
CA CYS A 308 1.10 15.53 -7.91
C CYS A 308 1.00 16.15 -6.52
N ILE A 309 1.91 15.76 -5.63
CA ILE A 309 1.97 16.30 -4.25
C ILE A 309 2.95 17.46 -4.10
N CYS A 310 3.64 17.89 -5.16
CA CYS A 310 4.54 19.05 -5.08
C CYS A 310 3.76 20.32 -4.70
N GLN A 311 4.36 21.17 -3.87
CA GLN A 311 3.69 22.27 -3.19
C GLN A 311 4.19 23.61 -3.70
N TYR A 312 3.45 24.20 -4.62
CA TYR A 312 3.77 25.51 -5.21
C TYR A 312 3.06 26.66 -4.47
N ASP A 313 3.62 27.87 -4.60
CA ASP A 313 3.11 29.09 -3.97
C ASP A 313 1.93 29.67 -4.76
N TRP A 314 0.77 29.04 -4.60
CA TRP A 314 -0.49 29.48 -5.18
C TRP A 314 -1.05 30.70 -4.44
N THR A 315 -1.59 31.66 -5.17
CA THR A 315 -2.31 32.83 -4.62
C THR A 315 -3.82 32.67 -4.81
N ASN A 316 -4.63 33.06 -3.83
CA ASN A 316 -6.08 33.02 -3.97
C ASN A 316 -6.55 34.05 -5.00
N VAL A 317 -7.56 33.69 -5.79
CA VAL A 317 -8.22 34.60 -6.72
C VAL A 317 -9.48 35.12 -6.07
N ASP A 318 -9.51 36.39 -5.66
CA ASP A 318 -10.69 37.01 -5.01
C ASP A 318 -11.57 37.79 -6.00
N ASN A 319 -11.12 37.96 -7.24
CA ASN A 319 -11.87 38.69 -8.26
C ASN A 319 -13.10 37.86 -8.71
N GLN A 320 -14.29 38.34 -8.33
CA GLN A 320 -15.56 37.65 -8.59
C GLN A 320 -15.87 37.48 -10.08
N THR A 321 -15.44 38.41 -10.94
CA THR A 321 -15.63 38.30 -12.40
C THR A 321 -14.81 37.13 -12.95
N VAL A 322 -13.54 37.04 -12.56
CA VAL A 322 -12.66 35.92 -12.97
C VAL A 322 -13.19 34.59 -12.43
N GLN A 323 -13.66 34.56 -11.18
CA GLN A 323 -14.26 33.37 -10.59
C GLN A 323 -15.49 32.88 -11.34
N LEU A 324 -16.37 33.80 -11.75
CA LEU A 324 -17.57 33.49 -12.52
C LEU A 324 -17.21 32.96 -13.91
N GLU A 325 -16.36 33.68 -14.66
CA GLU A 325 -15.96 33.31 -16.02
C GLU A 325 -15.29 31.93 -16.06
N LEU A 326 -14.32 31.68 -15.17
CA LEU A 326 -13.65 30.37 -15.10
C LEU A 326 -14.57 29.27 -14.59
N GLY A 327 -15.53 29.59 -13.70
CA GLY A 327 -16.53 28.64 -13.22
C GLY A 327 -17.49 28.19 -14.32
N GLU A 328 -17.97 29.13 -15.14
CA GLU A 328 -18.80 28.86 -16.32
C GLU A 328 -18.02 28.07 -17.36
N PHE A 329 -16.79 28.50 -17.68
CA PHE A 329 -15.89 27.78 -18.58
C PHE A 329 -15.66 26.33 -18.13
N PHE A 330 -15.43 26.10 -16.84
CA PHE A 330 -15.29 24.75 -16.27
C PHE A 330 -16.51 23.88 -16.58
N ALA A 331 -17.72 24.39 -16.30
CA ALA A 331 -18.95 23.64 -16.53
C ALA A 331 -19.14 23.32 -18.03
N GLU A 332 -18.80 24.25 -18.92
CA GLU A 332 -18.81 24.03 -20.36
C GLU A 332 -17.85 22.92 -20.79
N GLN A 333 -16.59 22.95 -20.32
CA GLN A 333 -15.61 21.92 -20.64
C GLN A 333 -16.02 20.54 -20.14
N LEU A 334 -16.57 20.45 -18.92
CA LEU A 334 -17.10 19.18 -18.41
C LEU A 334 -18.21 18.63 -19.30
N ASN A 335 -19.17 19.46 -19.71
CA ASN A 335 -20.24 19.04 -20.61
C ASN A 335 -19.71 18.60 -22.00
N LEU A 336 -18.68 19.27 -22.51
CA LEU A 336 -18.00 18.85 -23.74
C LEU A 336 -17.33 17.48 -23.57
N GLN A 337 -16.65 17.23 -22.46
CA GLN A 337 -16.07 15.91 -22.17
C GLN A 337 -17.14 14.82 -22.06
N LEU A 338 -18.26 15.09 -21.39
CA LEU A 338 -19.39 14.15 -21.30
C LEU A 338 -20.02 13.87 -22.67
N THR A 339 -20.08 14.88 -23.53
CA THR A 339 -20.56 14.76 -24.93
C THR A 339 -19.61 13.89 -25.74
N ASN A 340 -18.31 14.20 -25.72
CA ASN A 340 -17.28 13.46 -26.45
C ASN A 340 -17.14 12.02 -25.94
N GLY A 341 -17.37 11.79 -24.66
CA GLY A 341 -17.42 10.46 -24.05
C GLY A 341 -18.68 9.65 -24.37
N GLY A 342 -19.67 10.25 -25.05
CA GLY A 342 -20.91 9.56 -25.45
C GLY A 342 -21.84 9.20 -24.28
N VAL A 343 -21.76 9.92 -23.16
CA VAL A 343 -22.55 9.63 -21.94
C VAL A 343 -23.66 10.64 -21.65
N MET A 344 -23.86 11.63 -22.52
CA MET A 344 -24.87 12.69 -22.32
C MET A 344 -26.31 12.17 -22.24
N GLU A 345 -26.63 11.02 -22.83
CA GLU A 345 -27.97 10.42 -22.67
C GLU A 345 -28.21 9.86 -21.27
N LYS A 346 -27.14 9.64 -20.48
CA LYS A 346 -27.19 9.16 -19.09
C LYS A 346 -26.91 10.25 -18.06
N CYS A 347 -26.37 11.38 -18.49
CA CYS A 347 -25.91 12.46 -17.62
C CYS A 347 -26.72 13.74 -17.88
N GLN A 348 -27.17 14.39 -16.81
CA GLN A 348 -27.76 15.72 -16.94
C GLN A 348 -26.67 16.75 -17.24
N ARG A 349 -26.99 17.75 -18.08
CA ARG A 349 -26.09 18.89 -18.33
C ARG A 349 -25.76 19.61 -17.02
N GLN A 350 -24.49 19.87 -16.79
CA GLN A 350 -24.00 20.56 -15.60
C GLN A 350 -23.92 22.07 -15.83
N PHE A 351 -24.19 22.86 -14.79
CA PHE A 351 -24.08 24.32 -14.82
C PHE A 351 -23.26 24.79 -13.63
N TYR A 352 -22.50 25.88 -13.81
CA TYR A 352 -21.81 26.52 -12.70
C TYR A 352 -22.81 26.96 -11.61
N ASN A 353 -22.48 26.71 -10.35
CA ASN A 353 -23.28 27.12 -9.20
C ASN A 353 -22.50 28.11 -8.33
N ARG A 354 -21.37 27.69 -7.77
CA ARG A 354 -20.51 28.55 -6.95
C ARG A 354 -19.09 28.00 -6.90
N ILE A 355 -18.15 28.89 -6.62
CA ILE A 355 -16.76 28.52 -6.37
C ILE A 355 -16.60 27.85 -5.00
N SER A 356 -15.76 26.81 -4.92
CA SER A 356 -15.27 26.25 -3.66
C SER A 356 -13.89 26.80 -3.34
N SER A 357 -12.96 26.73 -4.29
CA SER A 357 -11.65 27.37 -4.19
C SER A 357 -11.12 27.69 -5.58
N MET A 358 -10.48 28.86 -5.72
CA MET A 358 -9.78 29.26 -6.94
C MET A 358 -8.43 29.86 -6.57
N ARG A 359 -7.38 29.35 -7.20
CA ARG A 359 -6.03 29.87 -7.01
C ARG A 359 -5.32 30.04 -8.33
N GLN A 360 -4.35 30.93 -8.36
CA GLN A 360 -3.54 31.22 -9.53
C GLN A 360 -2.05 31.21 -9.19
N LEU A 361 -1.24 30.86 -10.18
CA LEU A 361 0.21 31.05 -10.16
C LEU A 361 0.71 31.35 -11.57
N TYR A 362 1.91 31.94 -11.65
CA TYR A 362 2.61 32.10 -12.91
C TYR A 362 3.64 30.99 -13.09
N ASP A 363 3.62 30.34 -14.25
CA ASP A 363 4.76 29.54 -14.74
C ASP A 363 5.31 30.22 -15.99
N ARG A 364 6.48 30.86 -15.85
CA ARG A 364 7.05 31.74 -16.89
C ARG A 364 6.06 32.88 -17.21
N ASP A 365 5.61 32.97 -18.46
CA ASP A 365 4.66 33.98 -18.94
C ASP A 365 3.20 33.48 -18.95
N GLU A 366 2.94 32.24 -18.50
CA GLU A 366 1.60 31.64 -18.46
C GLU A 366 0.99 31.75 -17.06
N LEU A 367 -0.25 32.25 -17.00
CA LEU A 367 -1.05 32.28 -15.79
C LEU A 367 -1.91 31.01 -15.71
N LEU A 368 -1.65 30.19 -14.70
CA LEU A 368 -2.33 28.92 -14.47
C LEU A 368 -3.34 29.07 -13.34
N TYR A 369 -4.45 28.33 -13.44
CA TYR A 369 -5.51 28.31 -12.45
C TYR A 369 -5.75 26.90 -11.91
N ASP A 370 -5.92 26.81 -10.59
CA ASP A 370 -6.43 25.64 -9.88
C ASP A 370 -7.86 25.95 -9.42
N VAL A 371 -8.83 25.23 -9.99
CA VAL A 371 -10.26 25.56 -9.90
C VAL A 371 -11.03 24.38 -9.33
N VAL A 372 -11.76 24.64 -8.24
CA VAL A 372 -12.69 23.70 -7.61
C VAL A 372 -14.04 24.37 -7.48
N VAL A 373 -15.06 23.82 -8.14
CA VAL A 373 -16.40 24.41 -8.25
C VAL A 373 -17.48 23.43 -7.82
N TYR A 374 -18.57 23.97 -7.29
CA TYR A 374 -19.82 23.25 -7.19
C TYR A 374 -20.61 23.42 -8.48
N LEU A 375 -21.16 22.32 -9.01
CA LEU A 375 -22.00 22.33 -10.20
C LEU A 375 -23.43 21.89 -9.89
N SER A 376 -24.39 22.50 -10.57
CA SER A 376 -25.81 22.13 -10.56
C SER A 376 -26.13 21.18 -11.71
N PRO A 377 -27.10 20.25 -11.56
CA PRO A 377 -28.09 20.17 -10.49
C PRO A 377 -27.65 19.34 -9.26
N SER A 378 -26.58 18.54 -9.36
CA SER A 378 -26.20 17.58 -8.33
C SER A 378 -25.65 18.22 -7.05
N ASN A 379 -25.26 19.51 -7.13
CA ASN A 379 -24.45 20.18 -6.13
C ASN A 379 -23.14 19.41 -5.85
N GLY A 380 -22.64 18.68 -6.87
CA GLY A 380 -21.39 17.94 -6.81
C GLY A 380 -20.20 18.89 -6.79
N LEU A 381 -19.13 18.49 -6.10
CA LEU A 381 -17.86 19.20 -6.04
C LEU A 381 -16.94 18.63 -7.13
N PHE A 382 -16.48 19.49 -8.03
CA PHE A 382 -15.61 19.13 -9.15
C PHE A 382 -14.34 19.96 -9.09
N SER A 383 -13.21 19.36 -9.44
CA SER A 383 -11.92 20.01 -9.57
C SER A 383 -11.30 19.64 -10.92
N VAL A 384 -10.44 20.51 -11.44
CA VAL A 384 -9.62 20.17 -12.61
C VAL A 384 -8.57 19.15 -12.15
N GLY A 385 -8.56 17.99 -12.77
CA GLY A 385 -7.47 17.03 -12.68
C GLY A 385 -7.11 16.68 -14.11
N ASP A 386 -6.05 17.27 -14.66
CA ASP A 386 -5.92 17.41 -16.10
C ASP A 386 -5.12 16.29 -16.79
N PHE A 387 -5.73 15.87 -17.91
CA PHE A 387 -5.25 15.28 -19.17
C PHE A 387 -4.36 14.03 -19.18
#